data_AF-A0A1V5LKH6-F1
#
_entry.id   AF-A0A1V5LKH6-F1
#
_cell.length_a   1.000
_cell.length_b   1.000
_cell.length_c   1.000
_cell.angle_alpha   90.00
_cell.angle_beta   90.00
_cell.angle_gamma   90.00
#
_symmetry.space_group_name_H-M   'P 1'
#
loop_
_entity.id
_entity.type
_entity.pdbx_description
1 polymer ?
#
loop_
_entity_poly.entity_id
_entity_poly.type
_entity_poly.pdbx_seq_one_letter_code
_entity_poly.pdbx_strand_id
1 'polypeptide(L)'
;MLALTPEQSPVPIAVGVYNYSTNEPENQQVMYVVGSYALPIVDSVRFTAGAWQANDKATSIGTEDTGIMLGLDKTVGKWWMGADYMSGDSALGSVNVGVGYALTDSIGVILGYNHYNASGATDAVNFQLDVNY
;
A
#
# COMPACT_ATOMS: atom_id res chain seq x y z
N MET A 1 21.42 -4.47 8.31
CA MET A 1 20.56 -4.86 7.17
C MET A 1 21.28 -5.98 6.41
N LEU A 2 20.81 -7.22 6.52
CA LEU A 2 21.41 -8.36 5.82
C LEU A 2 20.99 -8.30 4.35
N ALA A 3 21.94 -8.04 3.46
CA ALA A 3 21.72 -8.08 2.02
C ALA A 3 21.59 -9.56 1.58
N LEU A 4 20.38 -9.95 1.20
CA LEU A 4 20.17 -11.22 0.50
C LEU A 4 20.64 -11.04 -0.96
N THR A 5 21.42 -11.99 -1.46
CA THR A 5 21.90 -11.98 -2.84
C THR A 5 20.73 -12.17 -3.83
N PRO A 6 20.80 -11.59 -5.05
CA PRO A 6 19.67 -11.56 -6.00
C PRO A 6 19.19 -12.92 -6.52
N GLU A 7 19.93 -14.00 -6.24
CA GLU A 7 19.75 -15.31 -6.89
C GLU A 7 18.79 -16.25 -6.13
N GLN A 8 18.36 -15.91 -4.90
CA GLN A 8 17.51 -16.80 -4.07
C GLN A 8 16.51 -16.08 -3.15
N SER A 9 16.00 -14.90 -3.51
CA SER A 9 14.88 -14.35 -2.73
C SER A 9 13.56 -14.88 -3.30
N PRO A 10 12.81 -15.75 -2.58
CA PRO A 10 11.42 -16.00 -2.97
C PRO A 10 10.71 -14.65 -3.01
N VAL A 11 9.80 -14.46 -3.97
CA VAL A 11 8.87 -13.31 -3.98
C VAL A 11 8.20 -13.30 -2.60
N PRO A 12 8.47 -12.32 -1.72
CA PRO A 12 7.75 -12.21 -0.47
C PRO A 12 6.27 -12.04 -0.78
N ILE A 13 5.44 -12.90 -0.18
CA ILE A 13 3.99 -12.86 -0.30
C ILE A 13 3.43 -12.40 1.03
N ALA A 14 2.52 -11.42 0.98
CA ALA A 14 1.73 -11.01 2.12
C ALA A 14 0.25 -11.26 1.83
N VAL A 15 -0.45 -11.77 2.83
CA VAL A 15 -1.91 -11.87 2.86
C VAL A 15 -2.40 -11.13 4.08
N GLY A 16 -3.53 -10.44 3.97
CA GLY A 16 -4.03 -9.64 5.07
C GLY A 16 -5.48 -9.25 4.95
N VAL A 17 -5.96 -8.65 6.03
CA VAL A 17 -7.33 -8.15 6.17
C VAL A 17 -7.30 -6.80 6.86
N TYR A 18 -8.09 -5.83 6.39
CA TYR A 18 -8.23 -4.53 7.03
C TYR A 18 -9.64 -3.95 6.86
N ASN A 19 -9.93 -2.81 7.52
CA ASN A 19 -11.26 -2.20 7.60
C ASN A 19 -12.35 -3.18 8.05
N TYR A 20 -12.01 -4.01 9.04
CA TYR A 20 -12.94 -4.95 9.64
C TYR A 20 -13.85 -4.23 10.64
N SER A 21 -15.17 -4.42 10.50
CA SER A 21 -16.17 -3.93 11.43
C SER A 21 -17.20 -5.02 11.73
N THR A 22 -17.94 -4.90 12.82
CA THR A 22 -19.10 -5.75 13.09
C THR A 22 -20.42 -5.07 12.71
N ASN A 23 -20.37 -3.81 12.27
CA ASN A 23 -21.53 -2.98 11.98
C ASN A 23 -21.63 -2.70 10.47
N GLU A 24 -22.80 -2.99 9.90
CA GLU A 24 -23.14 -2.54 8.55
C GLU A 24 -23.62 -1.08 8.59
N PRO A 25 -23.26 -0.22 7.60
CA PRO A 25 -22.64 -0.53 6.31
C PRO A 25 -21.12 -0.24 6.21
N GLU A 26 -20.45 -0.03 7.34
CA GLU A 26 -19.03 0.36 7.41
C GLU A 26 -18.07 -0.85 7.24
N ASN A 27 -18.66 -2.03 7.11
CA ASN A 27 -17.97 -3.30 7.20
C ASN A 27 -17.36 -3.74 5.87
N GLN A 28 -16.35 -2.99 5.41
CA GLN A 28 -15.69 -3.26 4.13
C GLN A 28 -14.96 -4.61 4.11
N GLN A 29 -14.34 -5.04 5.21
CA GLN A 29 -13.60 -6.32 5.33
C GLN A 29 -12.70 -6.62 4.12
N VAL A 30 -11.78 -5.72 3.83
CA VAL A 30 -10.91 -5.88 2.67
C VAL A 30 -9.90 -6.97 2.94
N MET A 31 -9.99 -8.08 2.20
CA MET A 31 -8.98 -9.12 2.10
C MET A 31 -8.04 -8.81 0.94
N TYR A 32 -6.74 -9.07 1.11
CA TYR A 32 -5.78 -8.90 0.02
C TYR A 32 -4.69 -9.96 0.01
N VAL A 33 -4.10 -10.14 -1.17
CA VAL A 33 -2.85 -10.87 -1.38
C VAL A 33 -1.95 -10.04 -2.29
N VAL A 34 -0.69 -9.88 -1.90
CA VAL A 34 0.32 -9.16 -2.68
C VAL A 34 1.63 -9.94 -2.69
N GLY A 35 2.36 -9.83 -3.80
CA GLY A 35 3.73 -10.30 -3.94
C GLY A 35 4.63 -9.15 -4.37
N SER A 36 5.86 -9.11 -3.85
CA SER A 36 6.82 -8.07 -4.21
C SER A 36 8.08 -8.65 -4.86
N TYR A 37 8.65 -7.91 -5.80
CA TYR A 37 9.88 -8.27 -6.50
C TYR A 37 10.79 -7.06 -6.64
N ALA A 38 12.05 -7.21 -6.24
CA ALA A 38 13.06 -6.17 -6.41
C ALA A 38 13.66 -6.28 -7.82
N LEU A 39 13.52 -5.23 -8.63
CA LEU A 39 14.06 -5.16 -9.98
C LEU A 39 15.57 -4.90 -9.93
N PRO A 40 16.42 -5.85 -10.37
CA PRO A 40 17.88 -5.70 -10.29
C PRO A 40 18.44 -4.65 -11.27
N ILE A 41 17.66 -4.25 -12.28
CA ILE A 41 18.11 -3.37 -13.37
C ILE A 41 18.06 -1.89 -12.97
N VAL A 42 17.33 -1.52 -11.91
CA VAL A 42 17.14 -0.11 -11.49
C VAL A 42 17.41 0.03 -9.99
N ASP A 43 18.66 -0.11 -9.56
CA ASP A 43 19.12 0.00 -8.16
C ASP A 43 18.14 -0.55 -7.11
N SER A 44 17.57 -1.74 -7.36
CA SER A 44 16.65 -2.42 -6.45
C SER A 44 15.35 -1.66 -6.13
N VAL A 45 14.76 -0.96 -7.10
CA VAL A 45 13.33 -0.57 -7.02
C VAL A 45 12.48 -1.82 -6.80
N ARG A 46 11.57 -1.77 -5.83
CA ARG A 46 10.63 -2.85 -5.54
C ARG A 46 9.30 -2.60 -6.23
N PHE A 47 8.86 -3.59 -6.99
CA PHE A 47 7.52 -3.64 -7.55
C PHE A 47 6.66 -4.58 -6.72
N THR A 48 5.44 -4.18 -6.40
CA THR A 48 4.46 -4.97 -5.67
C THR A 48 3.20 -5.10 -6.52
N ALA A 49 2.63 -6.30 -6.60
CA ALA A 49 1.39 -6.54 -7.31
C ALA A 49 0.53 -7.55 -6.56
N GLY A 50 -0.78 -7.39 -6.67
CA GLY A 50 -1.72 -8.25 -5.97
C GLY A 50 -3.17 -8.00 -6.35
N ALA A 51 -4.05 -8.61 -5.57
CA ALA A 51 -5.49 -8.47 -5.71
C ALA A 51 -6.14 -8.28 -4.34
N TRP A 52 -7.30 -7.64 -4.35
CA TRP A 52 -8.11 -7.39 -3.17
C TRP A 52 -9.57 -7.76 -3.41
N GLN A 53 -10.27 -8.09 -2.34
CA GLN A 53 -11.72 -8.31 -2.29
C GLN A 53 -12.28 -7.70 -1.02
N ALA A 54 -13.41 -7.02 -1.12
CA ALA A 54 -14.17 -6.45 -0.01
C ALA A 54 -15.55 -7.14 0.09
N ASN A 55 -16.27 -6.78 1.15
CA ASN A 55 -17.64 -7.21 1.38
C ASN A 55 -18.60 -6.47 0.43
N ASP A 56 -19.27 -7.22 -0.44
CA ASP A 56 -20.24 -6.74 -1.42
C ASP A 56 -21.48 -6.06 -0.80
N LYS A 57 -21.72 -6.29 0.51
CA LYS A 57 -22.82 -5.67 1.25
C LYS A 57 -22.48 -4.30 1.83
N ALA A 58 -21.20 -3.94 1.87
CA ALA A 58 -20.77 -2.67 2.41
C ALA A 58 -21.14 -1.54 1.44
N THR A 59 -22.20 -0.79 1.72
CA THR A 59 -22.67 0.27 0.82
C THR A 59 -21.68 1.42 0.67
N SER A 60 -20.71 1.52 1.57
CA SER A 60 -19.61 2.48 1.51
C SER A 60 -18.54 2.11 0.47
N ILE A 61 -18.53 0.87 -0.03
CA ILE A 61 -17.48 0.41 -0.93
C ILE A 61 -17.67 0.96 -2.35
N GLY A 62 -18.88 1.17 -2.84
CA GLY A 62 -19.15 1.52 -4.24
C GLY A 62 -19.61 0.31 -5.06
N THR A 63 -19.43 0.34 -6.38
CA THR A 63 -19.96 -0.70 -7.29
C THR A 63 -19.01 -1.87 -7.50
N GLU A 64 -17.71 -1.67 -7.27
CA GLU A 64 -16.69 -2.71 -7.41
C GLU A 64 -16.16 -3.13 -6.03
N ASP A 65 -16.29 -4.41 -5.72
CA ASP A 65 -15.89 -5.07 -4.47
C ASP A 65 -14.61 -5.91 -4.63
N THR A 66 -14.00 -5.89 -5.81
CA THR A 66 -12.74 -6.59 -6.10
C THR A 66 -11.85 -5.73 -6.98
N GLY A 67 -10.54 -5.97 -6.93
CA GLY A 67 -9.62 -5.26 -7.80
C GLY A 67 -8.18 -5.71 -7.65
N ILE A 68 -7.30 -4.97 -8.29
CA ILE A 68 -5.85 -5.17 -8.23
C ILE A 68 -5.19 -4.10 -7.37
N MET A 69 -4.03 -4.47 -6.83
CA MET A 69 -3.12 -3.58 -6.12
C MET A 69 -1.80 -3.56 -6.86
N LEU A 70 -1.24 -2.38 -7.06
CA LEU A 70 0.10 -2.18 -7.62
C LEU A 70 0.88 -1.24 -6.71
N GLY A 71 2.18 -1.46 -6.61
CA GLY A 71 3.07 -0.63 -5.81
C GLY A 71 4.44 -0.53 -6.43
N LEU A 72 5.08 0.61 -6.26
CA LEU A 72 6.45 0.86 -6.67
C LEU A 72 7.13 1.68 -5.58
N ASP A 73 8.22 1.15 -5.01
CA ASP A 73 8.95 1.88 -3.98
C ASP A 73 10.47 1.68 -4.05
N LYS A 74 11.20 2.65 -3.53
CA LYS A 74 12.66 2.65 -3.51
C LYS A 74 13.18 3.36 -2.26
N THR A 75 14.23 2.80 -1.68
CA THR A 75 15.03 3.46 -0.65
C THR A 75 16.39 3.84 -1.20
N VAL A 76 16.78 5.11 -1.06
CA VAL A 76 18.09 5.64 -1.45
C VAL A 76 18.69 6.41 -0.29
N GLY A 77 19.73 5.84 0.32
CA GLY A 77 20.30 6.39 1.55
C GLY A 77 19.25 6.45 2.67
N LYS A 78 18.96 7.64 3.17
CA LYS A 78 17.95 7.88 4.22
C LYS A 78 16.55 8.18 3.67
N TRP A 79 16.39 8.26 2.36
CA TRP A 79 15.12 8.58 1.72
C TRP A 79 14.39 7.31 1.28
N TRP A 80 13.08 7.26 1.50
CA TRP A 80 12.16 6.32 0.91
C TRP A 80 11.18 7.07 0.01
N MET A 81 10.81 6.50 -1.13
CA MET A 81 9.77 7.03 -2.01
C MET A 81 8.91 5.89 -2.48
N GLY A 82 7.60 6.11 -2.54
CA GLY A 82 6.64 5.09 -2.93
C GLY A 82 5.46 5.66 -3.71
N ALA A 83 4.87 4.83 -4.55
CA ALA A 83 3.58 5.06 -5.17
C ALA A 83 2.80 3.74 -5.16
N ASP A 84 1.54 3.80 -4.75
CA ASP A 84 0.63 2.66 -4.71
C ASP A 84 -0.65 2.99 -5.48
N TYR A 85 -1.24 1.98 -6.10
CA TYR A 85 -2.49 2.06 -6.82
C TYR A 85 -3.40 0.92 -6.38
N MET A 86 -4.64 1.27 -6.07
CA MET A 86 -5.70 0.33 -5.81
C MET A 86 -6.79 0.58 -6.83
N SER A 87 -7.07 -0.41 -7.68
CA SER A 87 -8.12 -0.27 -8.71
C SER A 87 -9.50 -0.35 -8.09
N GLY A 88 -10.50 0.12 -8.83
CA GLY A 88 -11.91 -0.03 -8.47
C GLY A 88 -12.68 1.27 -8.63
N ASP A 89 -13.88 1.27 -9.19
CA ASP A 89 -14.85 2.36 -8.99
C ASP A 89 -15.52 2.17 -7.61
N SER A 90 -14.75 2.53 -6.59
CA SER A 90 -15.00 2.18 -5.21
C SER A 90 -14.36 3.18 -4.25
N ALA A 91 -14.81 3.27 -3.01
CA ALA A 91 -14.19 4.12 -1.98
C ALA A 91 -12.75 3.71 -1.62
N LEU A 92 -12.28 2.56 -2.13
CA LEU A 92 -10.89 2.11 -2.01
C LEU A 92 -10.04 2.50 -3.22
N GLY A 93 -10.68 2.76 -4.37
CA GLY A 93 -10.03 3.14 -5.61
C GLY A 93 -9.17 4.40 -5.42
N SER A 94 -7.86 4.25 -5.55
CA SER A 94 -6.93 5.32 -5.18
C SER A 94 -5.58 5.23 -5.86
N VAL A 95 -4.94 6.39 -6.01
CA VAL A 95 -3.51 6.54 -6.26
C VAL A 95 -2.91 7.24 -5.07
N ASN A 96 -1.87 6.63 -4.48
CA ASN A 96 -1.22 7.09 -3.27
C ASN A 96 0.26 7.31 -3.58
N VAL A 97 0.84 8.39 -3.11
CA VAL A 97 2.28 8.67 -3.24
C VAL A 97 2.84 9.09 -1.89
N GLY A 98 4.09 8.73 -1.63
CA GLY A 98 4.73 8.98 -0.35
C GLY A 98 6.22 9.24 -0.46
N VAL A 99 6.73 10.01 0.50
CA VAL A 99 8.15 10.22 0.73
C VAL A 99 8.44 10.07 2.22
N GLY A 100 9.50 9.34 2.53
CA GLY A 100 9.96 9.10 3.88
C GLY A 100 11.41 9.54 4.07
N TYR A 101 11.74 9.96 5.28
CA TYR A 101 13.11 10.28 5.65
C TYR A 101 13.45 9.68 7.01
N ALA A 102 14.50 8.85 7.05
CA ALA A 102 15.07 8.34 8.28
C ALA A 102 15.83 9.48 8.99
N LEU A 103 15.40 9.85 10.20
CA LEU A 103 16.11 10.79 11.07
C LEU A 103 17.30 10.09 11.72
N THR A 104 17.10 8.87 12.20
CA THR A 104 18.11 7.95 12.73
C THR A 104 17.87 6.54 12.17
N ASP A 105 18.65 5.56 12.60
CA ASP A 105 18.42 4.16 12.21
C ASP A 105 17.12 3.58 12.79
N SER A 106 16.53 4.26 13.78
CA SER A 106 15.34 3.81 14.53
C SER A 106 14.16 4.78 14.44
N ILE A 107 14.35 5.99 13.92
CA ILE A 107 13.30 7.01 13.87
C ILE A 107 13.23 7.58 12.45
N GLY A 108 12.03 7.63 11.90
CA GLY A 108 11.76 8.21 10.59
C GLY A 108 10.45 8.97 10.55
N VAL A 109 10.26 9.73 9.48
CA VAL A 109 8.98 10.39 9.18
C VAL A 109 8.56 10.09 7.76
N ILE A 110 7.25 10.00 7.53
CA ILE A 110 6.65 9.82 6.20
C ILE A 110 5.59 10.89 5.99
N LEU A 111 5.58 11.45 4.78
CA LEU A 111 4.52 12.29 4.26
C LEU A 111 3.91 11.58 3.05
N GLY A 112 2.60 11.41 3.06
CA GLY A 112 1.84 10.77 1.98
C GLY A 112 0.70 11.65 1.49
N TYR A 113 0.32 11.44 0.24
CA TYR A 113 -0.88 12.02 -0.37
C TYR A 113 -1.65 10.93 -1.09
N ASN A 114 -2.95 10.89 -0.83
CA ASN A 114 -3.88 9.92 -1.40
C ASN A 114 -4.91 10.66 -2.23
N HIS A 115 -5.00 10.28 -3.49
CA HIS A 115 -6.07 10.72 -4.38
C HIS A 115 -7.06 9.57 -4.57
N TYR A 116 -8.32 9.81 -4.22
CA TYR A 116 -9.39 8.82 -4.35
C TYR A 116 -10.20 9.10 -5.61
N ASN A 117 -10.61 8.05 -6.33
CA ASN A 117 -11.38 8.20 -7.56
C ASN A 117 -12.91 8.26 -7.34
N ALA A 118 -13.39 7.79 -6.18
CA ALA A 118 -14.81 7.76 -5.87
C ALA A 118 -15.40 9.17 -5.73
N SER A 119 -16.57 9.38 -6.34
CA SER A 119 -17.31 10.63 -6.22
C SER A 119 -17.66 10.93 -4.76
N GLY A 120 -17.21 12.08 -4.25
CA GLY A 120 -17.44 12.50 -2.87
C GLY A 120 -16.36 12.05 -1.87
N ALA A 121 -15.39 11.23 -2.29
CA ALA A 121 -14.18 11.01 -1.51
C ALA A 121 -13.30 12.26 -1.54
N THR A 122 -12.75 12.63 -0.38
CA THR A 122 -11.81 13.75 -0.27
C THR A 122 -10.40 13.20 -0.22
N ASP A 123 -9.52 13.79 -1.02
CA ASP A 123 -8.09 13.49 -0.96
C ASP A 123 -7.54 13.68 0.45
N ALA A 124 -6.55 12.86 0.81
CA ALA A 124 -5.98 12.87 2.15
C ALA A 124 -4.48 13.16 2.10
N VAL A 125 -4.01 13.93 3.09
CA VAL A 125 -2.58 14.07 3.37
C VAL A 125 -2.29 13.36 4.69
N ASN A 126 -1.35 12.43 4.65
CA ASN A 126 -0.96 11.62 5.79
C ASN A 126 0.42 12.04 6.28
N PHE A 127 0.57 12.20 7.59
CA PHE A 127 1.88 12.33 8.23
C PHE A 127 2.04 11.19 9.23
N GLN A 128 3.20 10.53 9.18
CA GLN A 128 3.52 9.42 10.05
C GLN A 128 4.90 9.62 10.69
N LEU A 129 4.98 9.29 11.98
CA LEU A 129 6.23 9.15 12.72
C LEU A 129 6.47 7.66 12.93
N ASP A 130 7.58 7.15 12.38
CA ASP A 130 7.98 5.76 12.52
C ASP A 130 9.05 5.62 13.59
N VAL A 131 8.83 4.68 14.52
CA VAL A 131 9.75 4.36 15.62
C VAL A 131 9.97 2.85 15.66
N ASN A 132 11.21 2.41 15.39
CA ASN A 132 11.64 1.03 15.36
C ASN A 132 12.52 0.72 16.59
N TYR A 133 12.22 -0.35 17.33
CA TYR A 133 12.90 -0.76 18.55
C TYR A 133 13.59 -2.12 18.43
#